data_AF-A0A1J4U2A7-F1
#
_entry.id   AF-A0A1J4U2A7-F1
#
_cell.length_a   1.000
_cell.length_b   1.000
_cell.length_c   1.000
_cell.angle_alpha   90.00
_cell.angle_beta   90.00
_cell.angle_gamma   90.00
#
_symmetry.space_group_name_H-M   'P 1'
#
loop_
_entity.id
_entity.type
_entity.pdbx_description
1 polymer ?
#
loop_
_entity_poly.entity_id
_entity_poly.type
_entity_poly.pdbx_seq_one_letter_code
_entity_poly.pdbx_strand_id
1 'polypeptide(L)'
;MLLTTEAELFDKLIDKNDPFRKLEKIIDFDELSEPLRECYSDIGSDGIDVAKGFKALLVQFWEDYSDREMEKALRYNIAIRWFAGFSLTEDTPDHSYFGKLRRRIGPSKLADIFNRVNAILKQYGLFGID
;
A
#
# COMPACT_ATOMS: atom_id res chain seq x y z
N MET A 1 -31.29 -8.18 -10.23
CA MET A 1 -29.96 -8.51 -9.68
C MET A 1 -28.98 -7.53 -10.28
N LEU A 2 -28.33 -6.67 -9.47
CA LEU A 2 -27.25 -5.82 -9.96
C LEU A 2 -26.00 -6.71 -10.01
N LEU A 3 -25.54 -7.08 -11.21
CA LEU A 3 -24.22 -7.66 -11.40
C LEU A 3 -23.23 -6.48 -11.44
N THR A 4 -22.82 -5.99 -10.27
CA THR A 4 -21.77 -4.96 -10.17
C THR A 4 -20.47 -5.65 -9.79
N THR A 5 -19.42 -5.43 -10.57
CA THR A 5 -18.08 -5.91 -10.21
C THR A 5 -17.49 -5.08 -9.07
N GLU A 6 -16.49 -5.63 -8.40
CA GLU A 6 -15.81 -4.91 -7.33
C GLU A 6 -15.04 -3.68 -7.85
N ALA A 7 -14.44 -3.79 -9.04
CA ALA A 7 -13.80 -2.67 -9.71
C ALA A 7 -14.79 -1.51 -9.97
N GLU A 8 -16.02 -1.82 -10.41
CA GLU A 8 -17.07 -0.82 -10.58
C GLU A 8 -17.52 -0.20 -9.25
N LEU A 9 -17.50 -0.95 -8.15
CA LEU A 9 -17.77 -0.40 -6.82
C LEU A 9 -16.68 0.58 -6.40
N PHE A 10 -15.41 0.22 -6.55
CA PHE A 10 -14.31 1.14 -6.26
C PHE A 10 -14.36 2.41 -7.13
N ASP A 11 -14.68 2.28 -8.42
CA ASP A 11 -14.85 3.44 -9.32
C ASP A 11 -15.97 4.39 -8.87
N LYS A 12 -17.06 3.84 -8.31
CA LYS A 12 -18.18 4.63 -7.80
C LYS A 12 -17.94 5.24 -6.43
N LEU A 13 -17.19 4.56 -5.56
CA LEU A 13 -17.06 4.92 -4.14
C LEU A 13 -15.82 5.79 -3.86
N ILE A 14 -14.80 5.75 -4.71
CA ILE A 14 -13.57 6.54 -4.55
C ILE A 14 -13.57 7.65 -5.58
N ASP A 15 -13.47 8.90 -5.12
CA ASP A 15 -13.44 10.09 -5.97
C ASP A 15 -12.39 9.95 -7.09
N LYS A 16 -12.71 10.43 -8.29
CA LYS A 16 -11.81 10.34 -9.45
C LYS A 16 -10.52 11.15 -9.26
N ASN A 17 -10.57 12.17 -8.41
CA ASN A 17 -9.47 13.04 -8.03
C ASN A 17 -8.82 12.64 -6.70
N ASP A 18 -9.18 11.49 -6.13
CA ASP A 18 -8.57 10.97 -4.92
C ASP A 18 -7.03 10.89 -5.06
N PRO A 19 -6.25 11.34 -4.06
CA PRO A 19 -4.79 11.34 -4.13
C PRO A 19 -4.19 9.96 -4.45
N PHE A 20 -4.75 8.88 -3.92
CA PHE A 20 -4.25 7.54 -4.17
C PHE A 20 -4.41 7.11 -5.63
N ARG A 21 -5.46 7.59 -6.33
CA ARG A 21 -5.59 7.37 -7.79
C ARG A 21 -4.52 8.07 -8.59
N LYS A 22 -4.06 9.23 -8.12
CA LYS A 22 -2.95 9.96 -8.75
C LYS A 22 -1.63 9.22 -8.53
N LEU A 23 -1.41 8.69 -7.32
CA LEU A 23 -0.23 7.91 -6.98
C LEU A 23 -0.12 6.63 -7.83
N GLU A 24 -1.20 5.85 -7.96
CA GLU A 24 -1.25 4.66 -8.84
C GLU A 24 -0.90 4.94 -10.30
N LYS A 25 -1.15 6.15 -10.78
CA LYS A 25 -0.82 6.53 -12.17
C LYS A 25 0.64 6.95 -12.35
N ILE A 26 1.28 7.41 -11.28
CA ILE A 26 2.61 8.01 -11.31
C ILE A 26 3.69 6.99 -10.92
N ILE A 27 3.33 6.04 -10.06
CA ILE A 27 4.27 5.10 -9.47
C ILE A 27 3.94 3.70 -9.96
N ASP A 28 4.93 3.02 -10.54
CA ASP A 28 4.87 1.59 -10.82
C ASP A 28 5.23 0.82 -9.54
N PHE A 29 4.21 0.45 -8.77
CA PHE A 29 4.41 -0.24 -7.49
C PHE A 29 4.82 -1.70 -7.65
N ASP A 30 4.53 -2.33 -8.79
CA ASP A 30 4.97 -3.69 -9.07
C ASP A 30 6.50 -3.69 -9.27
N GLU A 31 7.02 -2.74 -10.06
CA GLU A 31 8.46 -2.54 -10.25
C GLU A 31 9.17 -2.18 -8.94
N LEU A 32 8.61 -1.24 -8.16
CA LEU A 32 9.23 -0.82 -6.91
C LEU A 32 9.24 -1.90 -5.83
N SER A 33 8.23 -2.79 -5.82
CA SER A 33 8.12 -3.86 -4.84
C SER A 33 8.87 -5.14 -5.25
N GLU A 34 9.31 -5.26 -6.51
CA GLU A 34 10.08 -6.42 -6.99
C GLU A 34 11.26 -6.78 -6.08
N PRO A 35 12.15 -5.85 -5.66
CA PRO A 35 13.31 -6.18 -4.83
C PRO A 35 12.94 -6.64 -3.41
N LEU A 36 11.68 -6.42 -3.00
CA LEU A 36 11.15 -6.88 -1.72
C LEU A 36 10.66 -8.32 -1.77
N ARG A 37 10.43 -8.91 -2.96
CA ARG A 37 10.00 -10.30 -3.08
C ARG A 37 11.00 -11.27 -2.46
N GLU A 38 12.29 -11.00 -2.60
CA GLU A 38 13.37 -11.78 -1.95
C GLU A 38 13.28 -11.78 -0.41
N CYS A 39 12.66 -10.75 0.17
CA CYS A 39 12.45 -10.67 1.62
C CYS A 39 11.28 -11.57 2.06
N TYR A 40 10.43 -12.02 1.13
CA TYR A 40 9.31 -12.91 1.38
C TYR A 40 9.71 -14.36 1.11
N SER A 41 9.15 -15.30 1.88
CA SER A 41 9.36 -16.72 1.64
C SER A 41 8.40 -17.19 0.55
N ASP A 42 8.90 -17.95 -0.42
CA ASP A 42 8.07 -18.67 -1.41
C ASP A 42 7.22 -19.78 -0.77
N ILE A 43 7.52 -20.12 0.49
CA ILE A 43 6.92 -21.24 1.22
C ILE A 43 6.35 -20.72 2.54
N GLY A 44 5.03 -20.52 2.57
CA GLY A 44 4.26 -20.15 3.75
C GLY A 44 2.83 -19.74 3.35
N SER A 45 1.82 -20.30 4.01
CA SER A 45 0.39 -20.15 3.70
C SER A 45 -0.02 -18.72 3.36
N ASP A 46 -0.65 -18.52 2.19
CA ASP A 46 -1.46 -17.35 1.81
C ASP A 46 -0.91 -16.00 2.32
N GLY A 47 0.39 -15.77 2.12
CA GLY A 47 1.05 -14.54 2.55
C GLY A 47 0.49 -13.32 1.81
N ILE A 48 0.20 -12.23 2.54
CA ILE A 48 -0.15 -10.94 1.95
C ILE A 48 0.90 -10.57 0.91
N ASP A 49 0.46 -10.31 -0.32
CA ASP A 49 1.31 -9.92 -1.43
C ASP A 49 2.22 -8.74 -1.05
N VAL A 50 3.47 -8.79 -1.52
CA VAL A 50 4.50 -7.83 -1.12
C VAL A 50 4.16 -6.40 -1.55
N ALA A 51 3.51 -6.22 -2.71
CA ALA A 51 3.10 -4.91 -3.17
C ALA A 51 2.01 -4.35 -2.25
N LYS A 52 1.07 -5.18 -1.79
CA LYS A 52 0.04 -4.77 -0.82
C LYS A 52 0.67 -4.29 0.50
N GLY A 53 1.59 -5.08 1.04
CA GLY A 53 2.31 -4.73 2.27
C GLY A 53 3.14 -3.45 2.12
N PHE A 54 3.82 -3.29 0.99
CA PHE A 54 4.62 -2.12 0.68
C PHE A 54 3.76 -0.85 0.55
N LYS A 55 2.67 -0.89 -0.23
CA LYS A 55 1.72 0.22 -0.34
C LYS A 55 1.14 0.61 1.01
N ALA A 56 0.80 -0.37 1.86
CA ALA A 56 0.33 -0.10 3.21
C ALA A 56 1.37 0.63 4.09
N LEU A 57 2.67 0.29 3.98
CA LEU A 57 3.73 1.02 4.69
C LEU A 57 3.92 2.45 4.18
N LEU A 58 3.75 2.70 2.88
CA LEU A 58 3.79 4.06 2.33
C LEU A 58 2.64 4.91 2.86
N VAL A 59 1.41 4.39 2.82
CA VAL A 59 0.25 5.07 3.43
C VAL A 59 0.51 5.36 4.90
N GLN A 60 1.00 4.36 5.63
CA GLN A 60 1.30 4.50 7.04
C GLN A 60 2.27 5.65 7.32
N PHE A 61 3.31 5.80 6.50
CA PHE A 61 4.28 6.87 6.62
C PHE A 61 3.71 8.25 6.23
N TRP A 62 2.97 8.34 5.12
CA TRP A 62 2.41 9.62 4.67
C TRP A 62 1.33 10.17 5.58
N GLU A 63 0.54 9.29 6.20
CA GLU A 63 -0.55 9.66 7.11
C GLU A 63 -0.12 9.71 8.58
N ASP A 64 1.14 9.40 8.88
CA ASP A 64 1.68 9.26 10.24
C ASP A 64 0.86 8.30 11.14
N TYR A 65 0.41 7.18 10.56
CA TYR A 65 -0.41 6.19 11.26
C TYR A 65 0.44 5.25 12.12
N SER A 66 -0.01 4.98 13.34
CA SER A 66 0.42 3.82 14.11
C SER A 66 0.01 2.50 13.43
N ASP A 67 0.60 1.37 13.85
CA ASP A 67 0.22 0.05 13.32
C ASP A 67 -1.27 -0.28 13.52
N ARG A 68 -1.88 0.24 14.59
CA ARG A 68 -3.31 0.06 14.89
C ARG A 68 -4.19 0.96 14.04
N GLU A 69 -3.74 2.17 13.74
CA GLU A 69 -4.43 3.06 12.82
C GLU A 69 -4.37 2.51 11.41
N MET A 70 -3.23 1.99 10.97
CA MET A 70 -3.09 1.36 9.66
C MET A 70 -3.98 0.11 9.52
N GLU A 71 -4.06 -0.74 10.57
CA GLU A 71 -5.02 -1.85 10.62
C GLU A 71 -6.46 -1.36 10.39
N LYS A 72 -6.89 -0.31 11.11
CA LYS A 72 -8.24 0.26 10.96
C LYS A 72 -8.43 0.91 9.58
N ALA A 73 -7.40 1.57 9.06
CA ALA A 73 -7.44 2.24 7.76
C ALA A 73 -7.64 1.23 6.63
N LEU A 74 -6.87 0.13 6.58
CA LEU A 74 -7.09 -0.95 5.62
C LEU A 74 -8.50 -1.55 5.75
N ARG A 75 -9.01 -1.66 6.98
CA ARG A 75 -10.31 -2.26 7.23
C ARG A 75 -11.46 -1.37 6.76
N TYR A 76 -11.42 -0.07 7.05
CA TYR A 76 -12.58 0.82 6.98
C TYR A 76 -12.47 1.95 5.95
N ASN A 77 -11.26 2.36 5.56
CA ASN A 77 -11.06 3.40 4.55
C ASN A 77 -10.98 2.75 3.16
N ILE A 78 -12.03 2.94 2.35
CA ILE A 78 -12.16 2.29 1.05
C ILE A 78 -11.08 2.71 0.04
N ALA A 79 -10.62 3.96 0.10
CA ALA A 79 -9.57 4.46 -0.79
C ALA A 79 -8.22 3.82 -0.44
N ILE A 80 -7.88 3.76 0.85
CA ILE A 80 -6.66 3.10 1.34
C ILE A 80 -6.70 1.59 1.07
N ARG A 81 -7.85 0.94 1.28
CA ARG A 81 -8.04 -0.49 0.98
C ARG A 81 -7.80 -0.79 -0.51
N TRP A 82 -8.43 0.00 -1.38
CA TRP A 82 -8.28 -0.11 -2.83
C TRP A 82 -6.83 0.13 -3.27
N PHE A 83 -6.22 1.22 -2.79
CA PHE A 83 -4.85 1.58 -3.09
C PHE A 83 -3.88 0.46 -2.69
N ALA A 84 -4.02 -0.06 -1.48
CA ALA A 84 -3.21 -1.17 -1.00
C ALA A 84 -3.52 -2.51 -1.69
N GLY A 85 -4.47 -2.57 -2.63
CA GLY A 85 -4.75 -3.76 -3.44
C GLY A 85 -5.57 -4.85 -2.74
N PHE A 86 -6.29 -4.52 -1.67
CA PHE A 86 -7.17 -5.47 -0.99
C PHE A 86 -8.57 -5.45 -1.58
N SER A 87 -9.16 -6.64 -1.72
CA SER A 87 -10.59 -6.73 -2.08
C SER A 87 -11.49 -6.27 -0.92
N LEU A 88 -12.74 -5.93 -1.17
CA LEU A 88 -13.77 -5.54 -0.20
C LEU A 88 -14.13 -6.68 0.74
N THR A 89 -13.97 -7.93 0.29
CA THR A 89 -14.29 -9.13 1.07
C THR A 89 -13.06 -9.85 1.59
N GLU A 90 -11.88 -9.47 1.13
CA GLU A 90 -10.60 -10.00 1.61
C GLU A 90 -10.33 -9.53 3.05
N ASP A 91 -9.76 -10.43 3.84
CA ASP A 91 -9.25 -10.12 5.17
C ASP A 91 -8.00 -9.25 5.07
N THR A 92 -7.94 -8.19 5.89
CA THR A 92 -6.79 -7.29 5.97
C THR A 92 -5.90 -7.65 7.16
N PRO A 93 -4.58 -7.39 7.10
CA PRO A 93 -3.67 -7.67 8.21
C PRO A 93 -4.06 -6.97 9.51
N ASP A 94 -3.71 -7.59 10.63
CA ASP A 94 -3.71 -6.93 11.94
C ASP A 94 -2.44 -6.08 12.15
N HIS A 95 -2.45 -5.25 13.20
CA HIS A 95 -1.32 -4.39 13.56
C HIS A 95 0.02 -5.15 13.75
N SER A 96 0.00 -6.44 14.11
CA SER A 96 1.23 -7.23 14.31
C SER A 96 1.98 -7.48 13.01
N TYR A 97 1.28 -7.43 11.88
CA TYR A 97 1.85 -7.60 10.55
C TYR A 97 2.90 -6.53 10.24
N PHE A 98 2.60 -5.25 10.49
CA PHE A 98 3.45 -4.14 10.07
C PHE A 98 4.82 -4.16 10.75
N GLY A 99 4.86 -4.47 12.05
CA GLY A 99 6.11 -4.66 12.78
C GLY A 99 6.95 -5.83 12.25
N LYS A 100 6.32 -6.95 11.89
CA LYS A 100 7.00 -8.11 11.27
C LYS A 100 7.49 -7.77 9.87
N LEU A 101 6.70 -7.03 9.10
CA LEU A 101 7.04 -6.62 7.74
C LEU A 101 8.27 -5.71 7.72
N ARG A 102 8.28 -4.64 8.53
CA ARG A 102 9.45 -3.75 8.62
C ARG A 102 10.72 -4.50 9.04
N ARG A 103 10.60 -5.45 9.98
CA ARG A 103 11.74 -6.30 10.40
C ARG A 103 12.24 -7.20 9.26
N ARG A 104 11.34 -7.75 8.46
CA ARG A 104 11.65 -8.62 7.32
C ARG A 104 12.32 -7.86 6.18
N ILE A 105 11.83 -6.65 5.86
CA ILE A 105 12.42 -5.79 4.82
C ILE A 105 13.79 -5.25 5.27
N GLY A 106 13.89 -4.83 6.54
CA GLY A 106 15.08 -4.22 7.10
C GLY A 106 15.17 -2.71 6.78
N PRO A 107 15.81 -1.92 7.65
CA PRO A 107 15.79 -0.45 7.58
C PRO A 107 16.47 0.10 6.33
N SER A 108 17.56 -0.51 5.86
CA SER A 108 18.29 -0.04 4.66
C SER A 108 17.42 -0.13 3.41
N LYS A 109 16.89 -1.33 3.11
CA LYS A 109 16.03 -1.54 1.94
C LYS A 109 14.77 -0.66 2.00
N LEU A 110 14.20 -0.50 3.20
CA LEU A 110 13.04 0.37 3.39
C LEU A 110 13.40 1.83 3.05
N ALA A 111 14.50 2.35 3.59
CA ALA A 111 14.95 3.70 3.27
C ALA A 111 15.21 3.90 1.76
N ASP A 112 15.86 2.94 1.11
CA ASP A 112 16.16 3.00 -0.33
C ASP A 112 14.87 3.13 -1.16
N ILE A 113 13.86 2.31 -0.87
CA ILE A 113 12.60 2.33 -1.62
C ILE A 113 11.81 3.61 -1.33
N PHE A 114 11.76 4.06 -0.08
CA PHE A 114 11.14 5.34 0.26
C PHE A 114 11.81 6.51 -0.47
N ASN A 115 13.14 6.50 -0.55
CA ASN A 115 13.89 7.49 -1.32
C ASN A 115 13.59 7.43 -2.82
N ARG A 116 13.38 6.23 -3.40
CA ARG A 116 12.95 6.08 -4.80
C ARG A 116 11.56 6.65 -5.04
N VAL A 117 10.59 6.32 -4.19
CA VAL A 117 9.22 6.87 -4.25
C VAL A 117 9.28 8.39 -4.19
N ASN A 118 10.05 8.92 -3.23
CA ASN A 118 10.28 10.34 -3.10
C ASN A 118 10.89 10.96 -4.37
N ALA A 119 11.95 10.36 -4.92
CA ALA A 119 12.55 10.85 -6.16
C ALA A 119 11.55 10.93 -7.33
N ILE A 120 10.64 9.96 -7.44
CA ILE A 120 9.56 9.96 -8.42
C ILE A 120 8.60 11.12 -8.13
N LEU A 121 8.06 11.19 -6.93
CA LEU A 121 7.07 12.21 -6.56
C LEU A 121 7.58 13.65 -6.74
N LYS A 122 8.88 13.87 -6.51
CA LYS A 122 9.55 15.15 -6.75
C LYS A 122 9.48 15.59 -8.22
N GLN A 123 9.58 14.66 -9.17
CA GLN A 123 9.49 14.96 -10.61
C GLN A 123 8.10 15.48 -11.01
N TYR A 124 7.07 15.14 -10.22
CA TYR A 124 5.68 15.56 -10.43
C TYR A 124 5.27 16.75 -9.55
N GLY A 125 6.22 17.35 -8.82
CA GLY A 125 5.95 18.47 -7.90
C GLY A 125 5.11 18.08 -6.68
N LEU A 126 5.09 16.80 -6.32
CA LEU A 126 4.37 16.26 -5.16
C LEU A 126 5.35 15.99 -4.03
N PHE A 127 5.81 17.01 -3.33
CA PHE A 127 6.82 16.84 -2.29
C PHE A 127 6.49 17.61 -1.01
N GLY A 128 6.78 16.98 0.14
CA GLY A 128 6.79 17.66 1.44
C GLY A 128 6.43 16.76 2.63
N ILE A 129 7.43 16.07 3.19
CA ILE A 129 7.68 16.05 4.64
C ILE A 129 9.22 16.09 4.76
N ASP A 130 9.75 17.26 5.11
CA ASP A 130 11.14 17.44 5.54
C ASP A 130 11.30 16.97 6.99
#